data_AF-A0A7Y0Y4V3-F1
#
_entry.id   AF-A0A7Y0Y4V3-F1
#
_cell.length_a   1.000
_cell.length_b   1.000
_cell.length_c   1.000
_cell.angle_alpha   90.00
_cell.angle_beta   90.00
_cell.angle_gamma   90.00
#
_symmetry.space_group_name_H-M   'P 1'
#
loop_
_entity.id
_entity.type
_entity.pdbx_description
1 polymer ?
#
loop_
_entity_poly.entity_id
_entity_poly.type
_entity_poly.pdbx_seq_one_letter_code
_entity_poly.pdbx_strand_id
1 'polypeptide(L)' 'MTELNKKLLKATEVAEILNISRSKVYLLKDRRQIGFVDDGYIRFSPEDVAEYIEKHRVKAIA' A
#
# COMPACT_ATOMS: atom_id res chain seq x y z
N MET A 1 15.69 3.66 -15.93
CA MET A 1 14.67 4.68 -15.61
C MET A 1 14.77 5.02 -14.13
N THR A 2 15.24 6.21 -13.80
CA THR A 2 15.34 6.69 -12.41
C THR A 2 14.01 7.33 -12.05
N GLU A 3 13.06 6.56 -11.50
CA GLU A 3 11.72 7.03 -11.11
C GLU A 3 11.75 7.86 -9.82
N LEU A 4 12.50 8.96 -9.83
CA LEU A 4 12.71 9.82 -8.67
C LEU A 4 11.57 10.83 -8.43
N ASN A 5 10.33 10.52 -8.83
CA ASN A 5 9.18 11.40 -8.60
C ASN A 5 7.82 10.68 -8.56
N LYS A 6 7.79 9.39 -8.17
CA LYS A 6 6.51 8.74 -7.86
C LYS A 6 5.93 9.35 -6.59
N LYS A 7 4.85 10.13 -6.76
CA LYS A 7 4.10 10.74 -5.66
C LYS A 7 3.69 9.65 -4.67
N LEU A 8 4.20 9.75 -3.45
CA LEU A 8 3.81 8.82 -2.38
C LEU A 8 2.35 9.04 -1.98
N LEU A 9 1.65 7.94 -1.76
CA LEU A 9 0.23 7.90 -1.45
C LEU A 9 -0.01 8.05 0.05
N LYS A 10 -1.07 8.78 0.42
CA LYS A 10 -1.62 8.81 1.77
C LYS A 10 -2.37 7.51 2.05
N ALA A 11 -2.54 7.18 3.34
CA ALA A 11 -3.39 6.08 3.77
C ALA A 11 -4.83 6.17 3.24
N THR A 12 -5.36 7.38 3.00
CA THR A 12 -6.69 7.58 2.40
C THR A 12 -6.72 7.19 0.92
N GLU A 13 -5.69 7.56 0.15
CA GLU A 13 -5.58 7.20 -1.28
C GLU A 13 -5.45 5.67 -1.41
N VAL A 14 -4.65 5.03 -0.55
CA VAL A 14 -4.54 3.56 -0.52
C VAL A 14 -5.84 2.88 -0.13
N ALA A 15 -6.59 3.45 0.82
CA ALA A 15 -7.89 2.93 1.24
C ALA A 15 -8.90 2.92 0.08
N GLU A 16 -8.92 3.98 -0.73
CA GLU A 16 -9.74 4.07 -1.94
C GLU A 16 -9.31 3.03 -2.98
N ILE A 17 -8.01 2.88 -3.24
CA ILE A 17 -7.47 1.90 -4.21
C ILE A 17 -7.83 0.47 -3.82
N LEU A 18 -7.65 0.13 -2.54
CA LEU A 18 -7.88 -1.23 -2.04
C LEU A 18 -9.35 -1.49 -1.66
N ASN A 19 -10.22 -0.49 -1.76
CA ASN A 19 -11.60 -0.52 -1.32
C ASN A 19 -11.76 -1.05 0.14
N ILE A 20 -10.97 -0.48 1.05
CA ILE A 20 -10.97 -0.81 2.49
C ILE A 20 -11.00 0.46 3.33
N SER A 21 -11.24 0.34 4.64
CA SER A 21 -11.14 1.50 5.53
C SER A 21 -9.68 1.94 5.73
N ARG A 22 -9.48 3.25 5.97
CA ARG A 22 -8.16 3.80 6.33
C ARG A 22 -7.54 3.10 7.55
N SER A 23 -8.35 2.73 8.54
CA SER A 23 -7.89 1.97 9.72
C SER A 23 -7.35 0.59 9.31
N LYS A 24 -7.97 -0.06 8.32
CA LYS A 24 -7.47 -1.33 7.79
C LYS A 24 -6.14 -1.16 7.07
N VAL A 25 -5.92 -0.05 6.36
CA VAL A 25 -4.59 0.27 5.78
C VAL A 25 -3.52 0.37 6.88
N TYR A 26 -3.80 1.03 8.00
CA TYR A 26 -2.85 1.07 9.12
C TYR A 26 -2.61 -0.31 9.72
N LEU A 27 -3.64 -1.16 9.85
CA LEU A 27 -3.46 -2.54 10.29
C LEU A 27 -2.57 -3.35 9.34
N LEU A 28 -2.69 -3.16 8.02
CA LEU A 28 -1.80 -3.80 7.04
C LEU A 28 -0.35 -3.34 7.23
N LYS A 29 -0.14 -2.04 7.46
CA LYS A 29 1.18 -1.47 7.75
C LYS A 29 1.75 -2.00 9.07
N ASP A 30 0.97 -2.02 10.15
CA ASP A 30 1.42 -2.51 11.47
C ASP A 30 1.77 -4.00 11.44
N ARG A 31 1.06 -4.77 10.61
CA ARG A 31 1.35 -6.19 10.34
C ARG A 31 2.45 -6.41 9.29
N ARG A 32 3.06 -5.34 8.77
CA ARG A 32 4.08 -5.37 7.71
C ARG A 32 3.63 -6.13 6.45
N GLN A 33 2.34 -6.08 6.14
CA GLN A 33 1.76 -6.73 4.97
C GLN A 33 1.88 -5.87 3.70
N ILE A 34 2.07 -4.56 3.88
CA ILE A 34 2.28 -3.58 2.80
C ILE A 34 3.50 -2.71 3.15
N GLY A 35 4.32 -2.41 2.15
CA GLY A 35 5.47 -1.51 2.31
C GLY A 35 5.02 -0.07 2.59
N PHE A 36 5.83 0.67 3.33
CA PHE A 36 5.56 2.06 3.68
C PHE A 36 6.86 2.84 3.88
N VAL A 37 6.75 4.15 3.73
CA VAL A 37 7.81 5.13 4.02
C VAL A 37 7.33 6.01 5.16
N ASP A 38 8.22 6.28 6.11
CA ASP A 38 7.98 7.23 7.20
C ASP A 38 8.90 8.45 7.03
N ASP A 39 8.30 9.57 6.63
CA ASP A 39 8.96 10.88 6.48
C ASP A 39 8.29 11.92 7.40
N GLY A 40 8.03 11.51 8.66
CA GLY A 40 7.19 12.23 9.62
C GLY A 40 5.69 12.03 9.39
N TYR A 41 5.31 11.41 8.27
CA TYR A 41 3.98 10.92 7.99
C TYR A 41 4.08 9.55 7.31
N ILE A 42 3.17 8.63 7.64
CA ILE A 42 3.07 7.35 6.95
C ILE A 42 2.59 7.56 5.52
N ARG A 43 3.41 7.09 4.57
CA ARG A 43 3.15 7.11 3.14
C ARG A 43 3.41 5.75 2.51
N PHE A 44 2.83 5.54 1.32
CA PHE A 44 2.90 4.27 0.60
C PHE A 44 3.38 4.53 -0.82
N SER A 45 4.35 3.74 -1.31
CA SER A 45 4.72 3.81 -2.71
C SER A 45 3.63 3.15 -3.57
N PRO A 46 3.38 3.63 -4.79
CA PRO A 46 2.50 2.93 -5.73
C PRO A 46 2.97 1.48 -6.00
N GLU A 47 4.27 1.21 -5.99
CA GLU A 47 4.80 -0.16 -6.16
C GLU A 47 4.37 -1.09 -5.03
N ASP A 48 4.51 -0.67 -3.77
CA ASP A 48 4.14 -1.49 -2.61
C ASP A 48 2.65 -1.83 -2.61
N VAL A 49 1.81 -0.87 -3.02
CA VAL A 49 0.37 -1.07 -3.16
C VAL A 49 0.06 -2.07 -4.27
N ALA A 50 0.74 -1.96 -5.43
CA ALA A 50 0.59 -2.90 -6.53
C ALA A 50 1.05 -4.32 -6.13
N GLU A 51 2.21 -4.44 -5.47
CA GLU A 51 2.74 -5.73 -4.98
C GLU A 51 1.76 -6.38 -3.98
N TYR A 52 1.18 -5.58 -3.08
CA TYR A 52 0.14 -6.07 -2.17
C TYR A 52 -1.07 -6.62 -2.93
N ILE A 53 -1.57 -5.88 -3.94
CA ILE A 53 -2.70 -6.31 -4.77
C ILE A 53 -2.37 -7.62 -5.50
N GLU A 54 -1.19 -7.73 -6.10
CA GLU A 54 -0.75 -8.93 -6.81
C GLU A 54 -0.70 -10.15 -5.87
N LYS A 55 -0.04 -10.02 -4.72
CA LYS A 55 0.03 -11.11 -3.71
C LYS A 55 -1.35 -11.58 -3.25
N HIS A 56 -2.32 -10.66 -3.15
CA HIS A 56 -3.67 -10.99 -2.66
C HIS A 56 -4.63 -11.41 -3.78
N ARG A 57 -4.39 -11.01 -5.03
CA ARG A 57 -5.10 -11.55 -6.22
C ARG A 57 -4.71 -12.99 -6.51
N VAL A 58 -3.46 -13.37 -6.25
CA VAL A 58 -2.92 -14.72 -6.52
C VAL A 58 -3.36 -15.76 -5.48
N LYS A 59 -4.37 -15.48 -4.64
CA LYS A 59 -5.11 -16.54 -3.94
C LYS A 59 -5.99 -17.30 -4.94
N ALA A 60 -5.34 -18.09 -5.81
CA ALA A 60 -5.99 -19.13 -6.57
C ALA A 60 -6.61 -20.12 -5.58
N ILE A 61 -7.92 -20.34 -5.74
CA ILE A 61 -8.63 -21.41 -5.07
C ILE A 61 -7.98 -22.71 -5.58
N ALA A 62 -7.27 -23.41 -4.70
CA ALA A 62 -6.85 -24.79 -4.91
C ALA A 62 -7.97 -25.73 -4.47
#